data_AF-A0A7R9RRA5-F1
#
_entry.id   AF-A0A7R9RRA5-F1
#
_cell.length_a   1.000
_cell.length_b   1.000
_cell.length_c   1.000
_cell.angle_alpha   90.00
_cell.angle_beta   90.00
_cell.angle_gamma   90.00
#
_symmetry.space_group_name_H-M   'P 1'
#
loop_
_entity.id
_entity.type
_entity.pdbx_description
1 polymer ?
#
loop_
_entity_poly.entity_id
_entity_poly.type
_entity_poly.pdbx_seq_one_letter_code
_entity_poly.pdbx_strand_id
1 'polypeptide(L)'
;IISSTANNKMIISNTANNKMIISSTANNKMIISSTANSKMIISSTANNKMIISNTAKNKMIISSTANNKMIISNTAKNKMIISSIANNKMIISSTANNKMIISSTTNNKMIISNTAKNKMIISS
;
A
#
# COMPACT_ATOMS: atom_id res chain seq x y z
N ILE A 1 0.33 14.22 -6.81
CA ILE A 1 -1.04 14.64 -7.16
C ILE A 1 -2.00 13.88 -6.27
N ILE A 2 -2.83 14.60 -5.53
CA ILE A 2 -3.90 14.01 -4.71
C ILE A 2 -5.22 14.41 -5.37
N SER A 3 -6.05 13.43 -5.71
CA SER A 3 -7.42 13.64 -6.15
C SER A 3 -8.35 12.84 -5.25
N SER A 4 -9.40 13.49 -4.75
CA SER A 4 -10.31 12.90 -3.78
C SER A 4 -11.74 13.35 -4.02
N THR A 5 -12.68 12.42 -4.03
CA THR A 5 -14.13 12.70 -3.99
C THR A 5 -14.74 12.04 -2.75
N ALA A 6 -15.72 12.73 -2.12
CA ALA A 6 -16.55 12.30 -0.98
C ALA A 6 -15.88 11.57 0.21
N ASN A 7 -15.96 12.17 1.41
CA ASN A 7 -15.69 11.53 2.71
C ASN A 7 -14.30 10.84 2.86
N ASN A 8 -13.26 11.41 2.27
CA ASN A 8 -11.90 10.87 2.41
C ASN A 8 -11.15 11.54 3.56
N LYS A 9 -10.41 10.76 4.36
CA LYS A 9 -9.45 11.25 5.36
C LYS A 9 -8.05 10.80 4.98
N MET A 10 -7.13 11.75 4.81
CA MET A 10 -5.76 11.49 4.42
C MET A 10 -4.79 12.17 5.37
N ILE A 11 -3.85 11.42 5.93
CA ILE A 11 -2.74 11.92 6.74
C ILE A 11 -1.46 11.48 6.05
N ILE A 12 -0.59 12.42 5.71
CA ILE A 12 0.70 12.16 5.07
C ILE A 12 1.80 12.83 5.91
N SER A 13 2.77 12.05 6.37
CA SER A 13 3.99 12.53 7.01
C SER A 13 5.20 12.04 6.23
N ASN A 14 6.00 12.98 5.73
CA ASN A 14 7.13 12.72 4.86
C ASN A 14 8.34 13.52 5.33
N THR A 15 9.49 12.88 5.51
CA THR A 15 10.74 13.55 5.96
C THR A 15 11.78 13.75 4.86
N ALA A 16 11.67 13.09 3.70
CA ALA A 16 12.59 13.27 2.56
C ALA A 16 11.92 13.01 1.19
N ASN A 17 12.72 13.01 0.11
CA ASN A 17 12.33 12.96 -1.32
C ASN A 17 11.20 11.97 -1.67
N ASN A 18 9.96 12.41 -1.62
CA ASN A 18 8.80 11.58 -1.87
C ASN A 18 8.01 12.03 -3.10
N LYS A 19 7.70 11.07 -3.98
CA LYS A 19 6.76 11.27 -5.09
C LYS A 19 5.50 10.46 -4.80
N MET A 20 4.36 11.14 -4.68
CA MET A 20 3.10 10.51 -4.32
C MET A 20 1.99 10.87 -5.32
N ILE A 21 1.29 9.87 -5.83
CA ILE A 21 0.06 10.07 -6.61
C ILE A 21 -1.04 9.20 -5.99
N ILE A 22 -2.10 9.84 -5.51
CA ILE A 22 -3.19 9.19 -4.80
C ILE A 22 -4.51 9.64 -5.41
N SER A 23 -5.32 8.69 -5.85
CA SER A 23 -6.70 8.89 -6.32
C SER A 23 -7.66 8.15 -5.39
N SER A 24 -8.73 8.81 -4.96
CA SER A 24 -9.71 8.24 -4.03
C SER A 24 -11.12 8.70 -4.32
N THR A 25 -12.06 7.76 -4.44
CA THR A 25 -13.40 8.09 -4.95
C THR A 25 -14.50 8.21 -3.87
N ALA A 26 -14.41 7.45 -2.77
CA ALA A 26 -15.39 7.54 -1.67
C ALA A 26 -14.92 6.84 -0.38
N ASN A 27 -15.14 7.48 0.77
CA ASN A 27 -15.04 6.89 2.12
C ASN A 27 -13.68 6.22 2.44
N ASN A 28 -12.58 6.72 1.87
CA ASN A 28 -11.24 6.16 2.10
C ASN A 28 -10.57 6.82 3.32
N LYS A 29 -9.87 6.01 4.13
CA LYS A 29 -8.96 6.48 5.17
C LYS A 29 -7.55 6.05 4.83
N MET A 30 -6.64 7.00 4.66
CA MET A 30 -5.24 6.74 4.34
C MET A 30 -4.33 7.42 5.34
N ILE A 31 -3.41 6.65 5.91
CA ILE A 31 -2.31 7.15 6.74
C ILE A 31 -1.02 6.69 6.07
N ILE A 32 -0.18 7.66 5.74
CA ILE A 32 1.08 7.41 5.05
C ILE A 32 2.20 8.08 5.85
N SER A 33 3.16 7.28 6.28
CA SER A 33 4.40 7.74 6.89
C SER A 33 5.57 7.26 6.05
N SER A 34 6.46 8.18 5.68
CA SER A 34 7.63 7.86 4.88
C SER A 34 8.85 8.66 5.33
N THR A 35 9.88 7.93 5.79
CA THR A 35 11.11 8.53 6.33
C THR A 35 12.19 8.80 5.29
N ALA A 36 12.14 8.15 4.12
CA ALA A 36 13.11 8.36 3.06
C ALA A 36 12.52 8.15 1.66
N ASN A 37 13.36 8.25 0.62
CA ASN A 37 13.01 8.21 -0.80
C ASN A 37 11.93 7.19 -1.18
N SER A 38 10.68 7.64 -1.29
CA SER A 38 9.55 6.79 -1.62
C SER A 38 8.84 7.27 -2.89
N LYS A 39 8.50 6.32 -3.77
CA LYS A 39 7.59 6.55 -4.90
C LYS A 39 6.35 5.71 -4.68
N MET A 40 5.21 6.37 -4.60
CA MET A 40 3.96 5.70 -4.26
C MET A 40 2.84 6.17 -5.17
N ILE A 41 2.15 5.18 -5.76
CA ILE A 41 0.95 5.37 -6.55
C ILE A 41 -0.15 4.56 -5.89
N ILE A 42 -1.24 5.22 -5.53
CA ILE A 42 -2.38 4.61 -4.85
C ILE A 42 -3.64 4.99 -5.61
N SER A 43 -4.41 3.99 -6.01
CA SER A 43 -5.75 4.16 -6.52
C SER A 43 -6.70 3.36 -5.64
N SER A 44 -7.76 4.00 -5.14
CA SER A 44 -8.69 3.36 -4.22
C SER A 44 -10.13 3.78 -4.45
N THR A 45 -11.01 2.81 -4.69
CA THR A 45 -12.44 3.03 -4.88
C THR A 45 -13.24 2.35 -3.76
N ALA A 46 -14.18 3.09 -3.17
CA ALA A 46 -15.14 2.65 -2.14
C ALA A 46 -14.54 2.01 -0.85
N ASN A 47 -14.66 2.72 0.28
CA ASN A 47 -14.49 2.20 1.64
C ASN A 47 -13.15 1.51 1.95
N ASN A 48 -12.02 2.07 1.52
CA ASN A 48 -10.70 1.49 1.82
C ASN A 48 -10.05 2.12 3.06
N LYS A 49 -9.36 1.29 3.85
CA LYS A 49 -8.47 1.75 4.93
C LYS A 49 -7.05 1.31 4.64
N MET A 50 -6.13 2.25 4.50
CA MET A 50 -4.72 1.96 4.26
C MET A 50 -3.83 2.65 5.28
N ILE A 51 -2.90 1.89 5.83
CA ILE A 51 -1.82 2.39 6.67
C ILE A 51 -0.52 1.93 6.02
N ILE A 52 0.33 2.88 5.64
CA ILE A 52 1.58 2.61 4.95
C ILE A 52 2.70 3.29 5.74
N SER A 53 3.67 2.49 6.18
CA SER A 53 4.89 2.95 6.83
C SER A 53 6.09 2.47 6.05
N ASN A 54 6.87 3.40 5.50
CA ASN A 54 8.01 3.10 4.64
C ASN A 54 9.28 3.78 5.17
N THR A 55 10.26 2.96 5.53
CA THR A 55 11.60 3.40 5.91
C THR A 55 12.58 3.06 4.78
N ALA A 56 13.35 4.03 4.30
CA ALA A 56 14.28 3.94 3.16
C ALA A 56 13.61 3.92 1.75
N LYS A 57 14.24 3.25 0.77
CA LYS A 57 13.96 3.40 -0.67
C LYS A 57 12.82 2.49 -1.15
N ASN A 58 11.58 2.97 -1.13
CA ASN A 58 10.42 2.16 -1.50
C ASN A 58 9.76 2.60 -2.81
N LYS A 59 9.34 1.63 -3.63
CA LYS A 59 8.43 1.84 -4.76
C LYS A 59 7.17 1.01 -4.55
N MET A 60 6.02 1.67 -4.53
CA MET A 60 4.75 1.03 -4.20
C MET A 60 3.68 1.44 -5.20
N ILE A 61 2.96 0.46 -5.73
CA ILE A 61 1.76 0.66 -6.52
C ILE A 61 0.65 -0.15 -5.85
N ILE A 62 -0.44 0.53 -5.49
CA ILE A 62 -1.59 -0.08 -4.85
C ILE A 62 -2.83 0.28 -5.66
N SER A 63 -3.55 -0.75 -6.07
CA SER A 63 -4.91 -0.63 -6.58
C SER A 63 -5.85 -1.40 -5.66
N SER A 64 -6.90 -0.76 -5.18
CA SER A 64 -7.87 -1.38 -4.30
C SER A 64 -9.29 -0.96 -4.63
N THR A 65 -10.17 -1.95 -4.82
CA THR A 65 -11.57 -1.72 -5.11
C THR A 65 -12.43 -2.41 -4.05
N ALA A 66 -13.39 -1.65 -3.50
CA ALA A 66 -14.38 -2.09 -2.52
C ALA A 66 -13.85 -2.72 -1.21
N ASN A 67 -14.04 -2.01 -0.10
CA ASN A 67 -13.95 -2.54 1.28
C ASN A 67 -12.62 -3.21 1.65
N ASN A 68 -11.46 -2.68 1.24
CA ASN A 68 -10.17 -3.27 1.61
C ASN A 68 -9.57 -2.63 2.87
N LYS A 69 -8.87 -3.44 3.67
CA LYS A 69 -8.01 -2.98 4.77
C LYS A 69 -6.59 -3.44 4.51
N MET A 70 -5.65 -2.51 4.37
CA MET A 70 -4.24 -2.82 4.17
C MET A 70 -3.36 -2.13 5.21
N ILE A 71 -2.43 -2.88 5.75
CA ILE A 71 -1.35 -2.39 6.60
C ILE A 71 -0.05 -2.85 5.96
N ILE A 72 0.80 -1.90 5.58
CA ILE A 72 2.07 -2.17 4.91
C ILE A 72 3.18 -1.50 5.69
N SER A 73 4.16 -2.29 6.13
CA SER A 73 5.36 -1.83 6.81
C SER A 73 6.58 -2.34 6.06
N ASN A 74 7.34 -1.42 5.48
CA ASN A 74 8.53 -1.74 4.71
C ASN A 74 9.74 -1.02 5.28
N THR A 75 10.80 -1.77 5.59
CA THR A 75 12.13 -1.23 5.85
C THR A 75 13.08 -1.66 4.72
N ALA A 76 14.02 -0.78 4.35
CA ALA A 76 14.97 -0.95 3.25
C ALA A 76 14.40 -0.80 1.82
N LYS A 77 14.93 -1.51 0.83
CA LYS A 77 14.64 -1.30 -0.61
C LYS A 77 13.55 -2.24 -1.12
N ASN A 78 12.29 -1.84 -1.05
CA ASN A 78 11.20 -2.67 -1.55
C ASN A 78 10.56 -2.15 -2.85
N LYS A 79 10.16 -3.08 -3.71
CA LYS A 79 9.24 -2.84 -4.82
C LYS A 79 7.99 -3.68 -4.60
N MET A 80 6.85 -3.04 -4.48
CA MET A 80 5.58 -3.72 -4.22
C MET A 80 4.51 -3.28 -5.21
N ILE A 81 3.79 -4.27 -5.75
CA ILE A 81 2.58 -4.08 -6.53
C ILE A 81 1.49 -4.88 -5.84
N ILE A 82 0.40 -4.20 -5.48
CA ILE A 82 -0.76 -4.80 -4.84
C ILE A 82 -1.99 -4.47 -5.69
N SER A 83 -2.74 -5.50 -6.06
CA SER A 83 -4.09 -5.40 -6.58
C SER A 83 -5.04 -6.14 -5.65
N SER A 84 -6.11 -5.49 -5.21
CA SER A 84 -7.12 -6.12 -4.36
C SER A 84 -8.51 -5.70 -4.76
N ILE A 85 -9.34 -6.69 -5.04
CA ILE A 85 -10.73 -6.54 -5.42
C ILE A 85 -11.57 -7.15 -4.30
N ALA A 86 -12.55 -6.39 -3.82
CA ALA A 86 -13.59 -6.80 -2.87
C ALA A 86 -13.12 -7.44 -1.53
N ASN A 87 -13.32 -6.71 -0.44
CA ASN A 87 -13.35 -7.23 0.94
C ASN A 87 -12.04 -7.93 1.41
N ASN A 88 -10.86 -7.43 1.05
CA ASN A 88 -9.61 -8.03 1.50
C ASN A 88 -9.06 -7.39 2.78
N LYS A 89 -8.40 -8.19 3.61
CA LYS A 89 -7.55 -7.73 4.71
C LYS A 89 -6.11 -8.20 4.46
N MET A 90 -5.19 -7.27 4.30
CA MET A 90 -3.78 -7.59 4.09
C MET A 90 -2.89 -6.90 5.12
N ILE A 91 -1.97 -7.67 5.68
CA ILE A 91 -0.88 -7.17 6.52
C ILE A 91 0.43 -7.63 5.87
N ILE A 92 1.26 -6.67 5.50
CA ILE A 92 2.51 -6.94 4.80
C ILE A 92 3.65 -6.28 5.57
N SER A 93 4.62 -7.08 5.97
CA SER A 93 5.86 -6.64 6.59
C SER A 93 7.06 -7.09 5.74
N SER A 94 7.98 -6.18 5.45
CA SER A 94 9.17 -6.48 4.66
C SER A 94 10.37 -5.70 5.16
N THR A 95 11.46 -6.39 5.52
CA THR A 95 12.61 -5.73 6.16
C THR A 95 13.90 -5.66 5.33
N ALA A 96 13.88 -6.20 4.11
CA ALA A 96 15.05 -6.29 3.23
C ALA A 96 14.73 -5.91 1.78
N ASN A 97 15.60 -6.28 0.85
CA ASN A 97 15.46 -5.95 -0.57
C ASN A 97 14.41 -6.84 -1.25
N ASN A 98 13.12 -6.50 -1.17
CA ASN A 98 12.05 -7.38 -1.67
C ASN A 98 11.41 -6.87 -2.97
N LYS A 99 10.97 -7.81 -3.79
CA LYS A 99 10.05 -7.58 -4.91
C LYS A 99 8.80 -8.42 -4.69
N MET A 100 7.66 -7.78 -4.45
CA MET A 100 6.40 -8.49 -4.21
C MET A 100 5.32 -8.04 -5.19
N ILE A 101 4.60 -9.03 -5.72
CA ILE A 101 3.38 -8.83 -6.51
C ILE A 101 2.28 -9.62 -5.82
N ILE A 102 1.22 -8.95 -5.42
CA ILE A 102 0.08 -9.55 -4.71
C ILE A 102 -1.19 -9.20 -5.47
N SER A 103 -1.95 -10.22 -5.86
CA SER A 103 -3.28 -10.09 -6.44
C SER A 103 -4.28 -10.84 -5.57
N SER A 104 -5.39 -10.20 -5.25
CA SER A 104 -6.46 -10.78 -4.43
C SER A 104 -7.81 -10.42 -5.02
N THR A 105 -8.63 -11.39 -5.40
CA THR A 105 -9.90 -11.10 -6.10
C THR A 105 -11.14 -11.01 -5.21
N THR A 106 -11.22 -11.77 -4.11
CA THR A 106 -12.41 -11.76 -3.23
C THR A 106 -12.11 -12.31 -1.83
N ASN A 107 -12.54 -11.60 -0.80
CA ASN A 107 -12.71 -12.10 0.58
C ASN A 107 -11.47 -12.75 1.23
N ASN A 108 -10.27 -12.28 0.92
CA ASN A 108 -9.05 -12.85 1.46
C ASN A 108 -8.56 -12.17 2.74
N LYS A 109 -7.93 -12.97 3.61
CA LYS A 109 -7.07 -12.49 4.69
C LYS A 109 -5.66 -12.99 4.41
N MET A 110 -4.73 -12.07 4.17
CA MET A 110 -3.33 -12.41 3.95
C MET A 110 -2.43 -11.71 4.97
N ILE A 111 -1.49 -12.47 5.51
CA ILE A 111 -0.40 -11.96 6.34
C ILE A 111 0.89 -12.42 5.67
N ILE A 112 1.73 -11.45 5.32
CA ILE A 112 2.99 -11.68 4.61
C ILE A 112 4.09 -11.04 5.44
N SER A 113 5.09 -11.85 5.82
CA SER A 113 6.32 -11.38 6.46
C SER A 113 7.51 -11.88 5.65
N ASN A 114 8.35 -10.96 5.19
CA ASN A 114 9.51 -11.33 4.41
C ASN A 114 10.77 -10.55 4.83
N THR A 115 11.73 -11.27 5.40
CA THR A 115 12.91 -10.71 6.07
C THR A 115 14.20 -10.76 5.24
N ALA A 116 14.19 -11.48 4.12
CA ALA A 116 15.35 -11.67 3.25
C ALA A 116 15.06 -11.24 1.81
N LYS A 117 16.13 -11.03 1.02
CA LYS A 117 16.06 -10.60 -0.39
C LYS A 117 15.30 -11.62 -1.23
N ASN A 118 14.01 -11.41 -1.42
CA ASN A 118 13.15 -12.34 -2.17
C ASN A 118 12.37 -11.66 -3.29
N LYS A 119 12.00 -12.47 -4.28
CA LYS A 119 10.94 -12.17 -5.24
C LYS A 119 9.78 -13.10 -4.93
N MET A 120 8.60 -12.54 -4.67
CA MET A 120 7.42 -13.32 -4.30
C MET A 120 6.21 -12.84 -5.11
N ILE A 121 5.43 -13.80 -5.60
CA ILE A 121 4.18 -13.56 -6.32
C ILE A 121 3.11 -14.36 -5.59
N ILE A 122 2.04 -13.68 -5.17
CA ILE A 122 0.91 -14.29 -4.48
C ILE A 122 -0.34 -13.90 -5.26
N SER A 123 -1.17 -14.89 -5.58
CA SER A 123 -2.46 -14.71 -6.20
C SER A 123 -3.49 -15.51 -5.42
N SER A 124 -4.60 -14.88 -5.09
CA SER A 124 -5.72 -15.46 -4.36
C SER A 124 -7.04 -14.77 -4.69
#